data_AF-A0A353B5L9-F1
#
_entry.id   AF-A0A353B5L9-F1
#
_cell.length_a   1.000
_cell.length_b   1.000
_cell.length_c   1.000
_cell.angle_alpha   90.00
_cell.angle_beta   90.00
_cell.angle_gamma   90.00
#
_symmetry.space_group_name_H-M   'P 1'
#
loop_
_entity.id
_entity.type
_entity.pdbx_description
1 polymer ?
#
loop_
_entity_poly.entity_id
_entity_poly.type
_entity_poly.pdbx_seq_one_letter_code
_entity_poly.pdbx_strand_id
1 'polypeptide(L)'
;MGAPVGQAGNGTAMRTAALGLWFGEDRQKLVSTVTEISRLTHQDPRSVAGGVAIALAANILSRDCRIGAVSFCNVVADAISGISPELSGLIRLLPDRMKTSDCLQFIATAGQASAEFASPIITPFVLPTVLASPHCILQHRDSWIDAVATAVSLGGDVDTLGAIVGALAGAILGVGGIPSNLLAEVQDLELIQVLATRYHTLIEQQSTGSPSQ
;
A
#
# COMPACT_ATOMS: atom_id res chain seq x y z
N MET A 1 -6.00 -23.97 -0.80
CA MET A 1 -5.92 -23.07 0.38
C MET A 1 -5.79 -21.64 -0.15
N GLY A 2 -6.49 -20.70 0.49
CA GLY A 2 -6.64 -19.30 0.06
C GLY A 2 -8.01 -18.98 -0.54
N ALA A 3 -8.46 -17.72 -0.38
CA ALA A 3 -9.65 -17.18 -1.02
C ALA A 3 -9.57 -17.42 -2.54
N PRO A 4 -10.60 -18.05 -3.14
CA PRO A 4 -10.57 -18.43 -4.54
C PRO A 4 -10.70 -17.22 -5.46
N VAL A 5 -10.40 -17.44 -6.75
CA VAL A 5 -10.68 -16.44 -7.80
C VAL A 5 -12.15 -16.03 -7.75
N GLY A 6 -12.42 -14.73 -7.88
CA GLY A 6 -13.74 -14.13 -7.71
C GLY A 6 -13.92 -13.44 -6.35
N GLN A 7 -13.11 -13.79 -5.34
CA GLN A 7 -13.10 -13.14 -4.02
C GLN A 7 -11.87 -12.25 -3.87
N ALA A 8 -12.02 -10.97 -4.20
CA ALA A 8 -10.91 -10.03 -4.27
C ALA A 8 -10.74 -9.18 -2.99
N GLY A 9 -10.62 -9.85 -1.85
CA GLY A 9 -10.33 -9.20 -0.56
C GLY A 9 -8.97 -8.48 -0.56
N ASN A 10 -8.85 -7.46 0.26
CA ASN A 10 -7.63 -6.66 0.43
C ASN A 10 -6.57 -7.29 1.36
N GLY A 11 -6.80 -8.52 1.86
CA GLY A 11 -5.95 -9.14 2.87
C GLY A 11 -4.49 -9.36 2.45
N THR A 12 -4.20 -9.38 1.14
CA THR A 12 -2.81 -9.32 0.67
C THR A 12 -2.21 -7.93 0.88
N ALA A 13 -2.90 -6.87 0.45
CA ALA A 13 -2.43 -5.49 0.53
C ALA A 13 -2.12 -5.06 1.98
N MET A 14 -2.90 -5.55 2.95
CA MET A 14 -2.74 -5.18 4.37
C MET A 14 -1.40 -5.58 5.01
N ARG A 15 -0.63 -6.47 4.38
CA ARG A 15 0.57 -7.07 5.00
C ARG A 15 1.84 -7.04 4.15
N THR A 16 1.80 -6.45 2.96
CA THR A 16 2.93 -6.51 2.01
C THR A 16 3.81 -5.27 2.01
N ALA A 17 3.43 -4.18 2.68
CA ALA A 17 4.22 -2.95 2.75
C ALA A 17 5.66 -3.19 3.25
N ALA A 18 5.82 -4.00 4.32
CA ALA A 18 7.13 -4.34 4.86
C ALA A 18 8.05 -5.00 3.82
N LEU A 19 7.52 -5.89 2.97
CA LEU A 19 8.29 -6.55 1.90
C LEU A 19 8.90 -5.54 0.92
N GLY A 20 8.30 -4.35 0.78
CA GLY A 20 8.83 -3.27 -0.04
C GLY A 20 10.22 -2.80 0.38
N LEU A 21 10.55 -2.91 1.67
CA LEU A 21 11.84 -2.49 2.22
C LEU A 21 12.95 -3.52 1.96
N TRP A 22 12.60 -4.79 1.70
CA TRP A 22 13.58 -5.88 1.56
C TRP A 22 14.41 -5.79 0.28
N PHE A 23 13.78 -5.49 -0.85
CA PHE A 23 14.34 -5.78 -2.17
C PHE A 23 15.22 -4.68 -2.76
N GLY A 24 15.48 -3.59 -2.05
CA GLY A 24 16.31 -2.49 -2.54
C GLY A 24 15.84 -1.97 -3.91
N GLU A 25 16.70 -2.07 -4.92
CA GLU A 25 16.40 -1.66 -6.31
C GLU A 25 15.83 -2.78 -7.19
N ASP A 26 15.86 -4.04 -6.73
CA ASP A 26 15.36 -5.21 -7.47
C ASP A 26 13.83 -5.31 -7.38
N ARG A 27 13.16 -4.37 -8.04
CA ARG A 27 11.69 -4.30 -8.10
C ARG A 27 11.09 -5.50 -8.85
N GLN A 28 11.84 -6.12 -9.77
CA GLN A 28 11.35 -7.30 -10.48
C GLN A 28 11.21 -8.49 -9.51
N LYS A 29 12.22 -8.72 -8.66
CA LYS A 29 12.17 -9.75 -7.64
C LYS A 29 11.17 -9.45 -6.53
N LEU A 30 10.98 -8.17 -6.18
CA LEU A 30 9.88 -7.74 -5.31
C LEU A 30 8.53 -8.17 -5.89
N VAL A 31 8.26 -7.84 -7.15
CA VAL A 31 6.99 -8.15 -7.81
C VAL A 31 6.74 -9.66 -7.86
N SER A 32 7.74 -10.46 -8.26
CA SER A 32 7.59 -11.92 -8.32
C SER A 32 7.39 -12.53 -6.93
N THR A 33 8.18 -12.15 -5.94
CA THR A 33 8.10 -12.70 -4.57
C THR A 33 6.78 -12.34 -3.90
N VAL A 34 6.35 -11.07 -4.00
CA VAL A 34 5.07 -10.64 -3.44
C VAL A 34 3.93 -11.36 -4.14
N THR A 35 4.00 -11.57 -5.46
CA THR A 35 3.00 -12.35 -6.21
C THR A 35 2.85 -13.77 -5.65
N GLU A 36 3.96 -14.47 -5.41
CA GLU A 36 3.97 -15.83 -4.87
C GLU A 36 3.40 -15.89 -3.44
N ILE A 37 3.86 -15.01 -2.54
CA ILE A 37 3.38 -14.95 -1.15
C ILE A 37 1.88 -14.62 -1.09
N SER A 38 1.40 -13.75 -1.98
CA SER A 38 -0.01 -13.37 -2.06
C SER A 38 -0.90 -14.60 -2.33
N ARG A 39 -0.48 -15.42 -3.31
CA ARG A 39 -1.22 -16.60 -3.79
C ARG A 39 -1.40 -17.69 -2.74
N LEU A 40 -0.61 -17.68 -1.66
CA LEU A 40 -0.81 -18.58 -0.52
C LEU A 40 -2.18 -18.42 0.13
N THR A 41 -2.74 -17.19 0.10
CA THR A 41 -3.99 -16.86 0.80
C THR A 41 -5.05 -16.22 -0.09
N HIS A 42 -4.67 -15.60 -1.20
CA HIS A 42 -5.60 -14.93 -2.11
C HIS A 42 -5.18 -15.24 -3.55
N GLN A 43 -6.03 -15.96 -4.27
CA GLN A 43 -5.72 -16.41 -5.62
C GLN A 43 -6.23 -15.44 -6.70
N ASP A 44 -7.18 -14.56 -6.35
CA ASP A 44 -7.72 -13.55 -7.26
C ASP A 44 -6.62 -12.57 -7.72
N PRO A 45 -6.43 -12.37 -9.04
CA PRO A 45 -5.39 -11.48 -9.56
C PRO A 45 -5.48 -10.04 -9.05
N ARG A 46 -6.69 -9.55 -8.71
CA ARG A 46 -6.88 -8.22 -8.13
C ARG A 46 -6.27 -8.12 -6.73
N SER A 47 -6.48 -9.13 -5.89
CA SER A 47 -5.87 -9.19 -4.55
C SER A 47 -4.35 -9.29 -4.62
N VAL A 48 -3.84 -10.11 -5.54
CA VAL A 48 -2.41 -10.27 -5.78
C VAL A 48 -1.79 -8.95 -6.27
N ALA A 49 -2.41 -8.31 -7.26
CA ALA A 49 -1.97 -7.02 -7.78
C ALA A 49 -1.99 -5.93 -6.70
N GLY A 50 -3.00 -5.91 -5.82
CA GLY A 50 -3.05 -4.98 -4.69
C GLY A 50 -1.90 -5.18 -3.70
N GLY A 51 -1.54 -6.44 -3.42
CA GLY A 51 -0.35 -6.78 -2.63
C GLY A 51 0.93 -6.21 -3.21
N VAL A 52 1.14 -6.43 -4.51
CA VAL A 52 2.29 -5.93 -5.25
C VAL A 52 2.30 -4.40 -5.26
N ALA A 53 1.16 -3.76 -5.48
CA ALA A 53 1.04 -2.31 -5.52
C ALA A 53 1.44 -1.66 -4.20
N ILE A 54 0.97 -2.18 -3.05
CA ILE A 54 1.34 -1.65 -1.73
C ILE A 54 2.81 -1.90 -1.39
N ALA A 55 3.35 -3.08 -1.68
CA ALA A 55 4.77 -3.36 -1.48
C ALA A 55 5.66 -2.43 -2.30
N LEU A 56 5.31 -2.22 -3.56
CA LEU A 56 6.05 -1.34 -4.45
C LEU A 56 5.90 0.14 -4.05
N ALA A 57 4.72 0.55 -3.59
CA ALA A 57 4.53 1.89 -3.04
C ALA A 57 5.47 2.14 -1.85
N ALA A 58 5.55 1.21 -0.90
CA ALA A 58 6.48 1.31 0.23
C ALA A 58 7.96 1.35 -0.21
N ASN A 59 8.33 0.52 -1.20
CA ASN A 59 9.67 0.52 -1.78
C ASN A 59 10.03 1.88 -2.42
N ILE A 60 9.12 2.46 -3.19
CA ILE A 60 9.35 3.74 -3.86
C ILE A 60 9.45 4.86 -2.83
N LEU A 61 8.48 4.95 -1.91
CA LEU A 61 8.36 6.06 -0.97
C LEU A 61 9.49 6.10 0.07
N SER A 62 10.02 4.94 0.46
CA SER A 62 11.20 4.86 1.35
C SER A 62 12.51 5.29 0.70
N ARG A 63 12.58 5.32 -0.64
CA ARG A 63 13.78 5.68 -1.41
C ARG A 63 13.70 7.07 -2.04
N ASP A 64 12.50 7.46 -2.47
CA ASP A 64 12.21 8.76 -3.06
C ASP A 64 10.86 9.27 -2.52
N CYS A 65 10.92 9.94 -1.37
CA CYS A 65 9.74 10.52 -0.75
C CYS A 65 9.16 11.71 -1.53
N ARG A 66 9.93 12.30 -2.46
CA ARG A 66 9.54 13.49 -3.24
C ARG A 66 9.02 13.16 -4.63
N ILE A 67 8.90 11.87 -4.96
CA ILE A 67 8.37 11.43 -6.26
C ILE A 67 7.01 12.10 -6.58
N GLY A 68 6.92 12.69 -7.77
CA GLY A 68 5.69 13.33 -8.25
C GLY A 68 4.55 12.31 -8.39
N ALA A 69 3.31 12.75 -8.11
CA ALA A 69 2.14 11.87 -8.07
C ALA A 69 1.93 11.07 -9.36
N VAL A 70 2.10 11.71 -10.52
CA VAL A 70 1.98 11.05 -11.84
C VAL A 70 3.06 9.97 -12.02
N SER A 71 4.32 10.29 -11.74
CA SER A 71 5.43 9.33 -11.85
C SER A 71 5.25 8.17 -10.89
N PHE A 72 4.85 8.43 -9.64
CA PHE A 72 4.56 7.41 -8.65
C PHE A 72 3.46 6.45 -9.12
N CYS A 73 2.30 6.98 -9.53
CA CYS A 73 1.19 6.17 -10.00
C CYS A 73 1.55 5.37 -11.26
N ASN A 74 2.32 5.94 -12.19
CA ASN A 74 2.74 5.22 -13.39
C ASN A 74 3.65 4.04 -13.08
N VAL A 75 4.68 4.22 -12.24
CA VAL A 75 5.60 3.13 -11.88
C VAL A 75 4.85 1.99 -11.18
N VAL A 76 3.93 2.31 -10.27
CA VAL A 76 3.10 1.30 -9.60
C VAL A 76 2.17 0.59 -10.59
N ALA A 77 1.49 1.35 -11.46
CA ALA A 77 0.58 0.80 -12.45
C ALA A 77 1.28 -0.08 -13.49
N ASP A 78 2.48 0.29 -13.95
CA ASP A 78 3.30 -0.48 -14.89
C ASP A 78 3.59 -1.87 -14.33
N ALA A 79 4.02 -1.95 -13.06
CA ALA A 79 4.43 -3.18 -12.41
C ALA A 79 3.30 -4.21 -12.24
N ILE A 80 2.05 -3.76 -12.12
CA ILE A 80 0.89 -4.64 -11.93
C ILE A 80 0.06 -4.85 -13.20
N SER A 81 0.42 -4.20 -14.32
CA SER A 81 -0.34 -4.23 -15.57
C SER A 81 -0.58 -5.64 -16.11
N GLY A 82 0.42 -6.53 -16.00
CA GLY A 82 0.31 -7.94 -16.38
C GLY A 82 -0.45 -8.83 -15.38
N ILE A 83 -0.76 -8.31 -14.18
CA ILE A 83 -1.47 -9.06 -13.12
C ILE A 83 -2.94 -8.63 -13.07
N SER A 84 -3.20 -7.32 -13.04
CA SER A 84 -4.54 -6.73 -13.06
C SER A 84 -4.52 -5.46 -13.93
N PRO A 85 -4.89 -5.58 -15.22
CA PRO A 85 -4.98 -4.43 -16.13
C PRO A 85 -5.98 -3.36 -15.64
N GLU A 86 -7.08 -3.79 -15.01
CA GLU A 86 -8.11 -2.92 -14.45
C GLU A 86 -7.54 -2.03 -13.33
N LEU A 87 -6.94 -2.63 -12.30
CA LEU A 87 -6.34 -1.88 -11.19
C LEU A 87 -5.20 -0.98 -11.70
N SER A 88 -4.39 -1.46 -12.66
CA SER A 88 -3.35 -0.66 -13.32
C SER A 88 -3.94 0.62 -13.93
N GLY A 89 -5.01 0.49 -14.74
CA GLY A 89 -5.68 1.63 -15.36
C GLY A 89 -6.24 2.62 -14.33
N LEU A 90 -6.87 2.12 -13.26
CA LEU A 90 -7.42 2.95 -12.20
C LEU A 90 -6.34 3.75 -11.45
N ILE A 91 -5.20 3.13 -11.15
CA ILE A 91 -4.07 3.81 -10.50
C ILE A 91 -3.52 4.94 -11.39
N ARG A 92 -3.44 4.75 -12.71
CA ARG A 92 -2.98 5.80 -13.63
C ARG A 92 -3.91 7.01 -13.66
N LEU A 93 -5.21 6.79 -13.53
CA LEU A 93 -6.21 7.86 -13.52
C LEU A 93 -6.19 8.66 -12.21
N LEU A 94 -5.72 8.05 -11.11
CA LEU A 94 -5.82 8.62 -9.77
C LEU A 94 -5.31 10.08 -9.66
N PRO A 95 -4.12 10.47 -10.19
CA PRO A 95 -3.64 11.84 -10.06
C PRO A 95 -4.56 12.89 -10.68
N ASP A 96 -5.28 12.55 -11.75
CA ASP A 96 -6.25 13.46 -12.38
C ASP A 96 -7.59 13.43 -11.66
N ARG A 97 -8.03 12.25 -11.20
CA ARG A 97 -9.24 12.09 -10.39
C ARG A 97 -9.13 12.81 -9.04
N MET A 98 -7.94 12.95 -8.47
CA MET A 98 -7.72 13.74 -7.25
C MET A 98 -8.03 15.23 -7.41
N LYS A 99 -8.11 15.74 -8.65
CA LYS A 99 -8.46 17.13 -8.97
C LYS A 99 -9.96 17.34 -9.16
N THR A 100 -10.76 16.27 -9.16
CA THR A 100 -12.20 16.32 -9.41
C THR A 100 -13.00 16.21 -8.11
N SER A 101 -14.20 16.78 -8.10
CA SER A 101 -15.09 16.76 -6.93
C SER A 101 -15.64 15.37 -6.60
N ASP A 102 -15.61 14.44 -7.56
CA ASP A 102 -16.11 13.07 -7.43
C ASP A 102 -15.00 12.03 -7.15
N CYS A 103 -13.81 12.47 -6.73
CA CYS A 103 -12.66 11.61 -6.46
C CYS A 103 -13.00 10.45 -5.52
N LEU A 104 -13.63 10.74 -4.39
CA LEU A 104 -13.97 9.73 -3.38
C LEU A 104 -14.99 8.73 -3.91
N GLN A 105 -15.95 9.19 -4.71
CA GLN A 105 -16.93 8.31 -5.35
C GLN A 105 -16.23 7.35 -6.33
N PHE A 106 -15.29 7.88 -7.14
CA PHE A 106 -14.49 7.07 -8.06
C PHE A 106 -13.67 6.00 -7.34
N ILE A 107 -13.03 6.36 -6.23
CA ILE A 107 -12.26 5.42 -5.41
C ILE A 107 -13.19 4.36 -4.84
N ALA A 108 -14.28 4.75 -4.16
CA ALA A 108 -15.17 3.84 -3.46
C ALA A 108 -15.85 2.81 -4.38
N THR A 109 -16.17 3.19 -5.63
CA THR A 109 -16.83 2.28 -6.59
C THR A 109 -15.87 1.55 -7.51
N ALA A 110 -14.56 1.69 -7.32
CA ALA A 110 -13.56 1.11 -8.20
C ALA A 110 -13.68 -0.42 -8.28
N GLY A 111 -13.94 -0.95 -9.48
CA GLY A 111 -14.13 -2.38 -9.73
C GLY A 111 -15.48 -2.95 -9.29
N GLN A 112 -16.42 -2.09 -8.91
CA GLN A 112 -17.81 -2.47 -8.60
C GLN A 112 -18.73 -2.04 -9.74
N ALA A 113 -19.74 -2.85 -10.06
CA ALA A 113 -20.72 -2.54 -11.10
C ALA A 113 -21.67 -1.39 -10.70
N SER A 114 -21.90 -1.24 -9.40
CA SER A 114 -22.72 -0.19 -8.80
C SER A 114 -22.15 0.13 -7.43
N ALA A 115 -22.42 1.33 -6.92
CA ALA A 115 -22.06 1.69 -5.56
C ALA A 115 -22.77 0.76 -4.57
N GLU A 116 -22.00 0.11 -3.70
CA GLU A 116 -22.52 -0.75 -2.63
C GLU A 116 -23.23 0.08 -1.54
N PHE A 117 -22.78 1.32 -1.34
CA PHE A 117 -23.31 2.26 -0.36
C PHE A 117 -23.62 3.62 -1.01
N ALA A 118 -24.59 4.35 -0.45
CA ALA A 118 -24.94 5.69 -0.92
C ALA A 118 -23.83 6.72 -0.67
N SER A 119 -23.04 6.52 0.38
CA SER A 119 -21.85 7.31 0.69
C SER A 119 -20.60 6.59 0.18
N PRO A 120 -19.57 7.33 -0.28
CA PRO A 120 -18.33 6.76 -0.75
C PRO A 120 -17.51 6.24 0.44
N ILE A 121 -17.67 4.96 0.79
CA ILE A 121 -16.91 4.29 1.85
C ILE A 121 -15.93 3.28 1.25
N ILE A 122 -14.84 2.99 1.96
CA ILE A 122 -13.83 2.03 1.51
C ILE A 122 -14.14 0.65 2.10
N THR A 123 -14.66 -0.25 1.28
CA THR A 123 -15.00 -1.61 1.72
C THR A 123 -13.76 -2.51 1.74
N PRO A 124 -13.83 -3.73 2.32
CA PRO A 124 -12.73 -4.72 2.31
C PRO A 124 -12.35 -5.28 0.92
N PHE A 125 -12.74 -4.58 -0.14
CA PHE A 125 -12.40 -4.89 -1.52
C PHE A 125 -11.07 -4.23 -1.89
N VAL A 126 -10.21 -4.98 -2.60
CA VAL A 126 -8.82 -4.56 -2.83
C VAL A 126 -8.67 -3.32 -3.71
N LEU A 127 -9.51 -3.13 -4.73
CA LEU A 127 -9.42 -1.97 -5.63
C LEU A 127 -9.63 -0.62 -4.91
N PRO A 128 -10.75 -0.39 -4.20
CA PRO A 128 -10.95 0.86 -3.46
C PRO A 128 -9.88 1.04 -2.38
N THR A 129 -9.49 -0.03 -1.67
CA THR A 129 -8.41 0.03 -0.66
C THR A 129 -7.09 0.53 -1.26
N VAL A 130 -6.67 -0.03 -2.39
CA VAL A 130 -5.39 0.28 -3.05
C VAL A 130 -5.42 1.65 -3.73
N LEU A 131 -6.58 2.20 -4.10
CA LEU A 131 -6.68 3.57 -4.60
C LEU A 131 -6.74 4.60 -3.47
N ALA A 132 -7.46 4.29 -2.39
CA ALA A 132 -7.55 5.15 -1.21
C ALA A 132 -6.20 5.32 -0.52
N SER A 133 -5.36 4.28 -0.50
CA SER A 133 -4.04 4.32 0.13
C SER A 133 -3.12 5.42 -0.44
N PRO A 134 -2.77 5.42 -1.75
CA PRO A 134 -2.01 6.50 -2.35
C PRO A 134 -2.78 7.82 -2.38
N HIS A 135 -4.11 7.83 -2.46
CA HIS A 135 -4.87 9.08 -2.32
C HIS A 135 -4.55 9.80 -1.00
N CYS A 136 -4.60 9.09 0.13
CA CYS A 136 -4.27 9.64 1.46
C CYS A 136 -2.80 10.11 1.52
N ILE A 137 -1.87 9.28 1.04
CA ILE A 137 -0.44 9.58 1.07
C ILE A 137 -0.09 10.79 0.19
N LEU A 138 -0.64 10.85 -1.02
CA LEU A 138 -0.35 11.93 -1.96
C LEU A 138 -0.91 13.28 -1.49
N GLN A 139 -1.99 13.29 -0.69
CA GLN A 139 -2.53 14.49 -0.05
C GLN A 139 -1.72 14.93 1.18
N HIS A 140 -1.21 13.98 1.97
CA HIS A 140 -0.62 14.25 3.29
C HIS A 140 0.79 13.64 3.43
N ARG A 141 1.69 13.94 2.48
CA ARG A 141 3.04 13.35 2.48
C ARG A 141 3.88 13.71 3.70
N ASP A 142 3.69 14.93 4.20
CA ASP A 142 4.53 15.50 5.25
C ASP A 142 3.90 15.34 6.66
N SER A 143 2.75 14.65 6.77
CA SER A 143 2.02 14.50 8.02
C SER A 143 1.44 13.10 8.15
N TRP A 144 2.07 12.28 9.00
CA TRP A 144 1.60 10.92 9.28
C TRP A 144 0.18 10.92 9.84
N ILE A 145 -0.11 11.83 10.77
CA ILE A 145 -1.40 11.89 11.45
C ILE A 145 -2.52 12.32 10.49
N ASP A 146 -2.28 13.28 9.61
CA ASP A 146 -3.30 13.70 8.66
C ASP A 146 -3.56 12.61 7.60
N ALA A 147 -2.52 11.91 7.15
CA ALA A 147 -2.68 10.79 6.23
C ALA A 147 -3.57 9.68 6.83
N VAL A 148 -3.26 9.26 8.06
CA VAL A 148 -4.01 8.20 8.76
C VAL A 148 -5.40 8.68 9.18
N ALA A 149 -5.56 9.92 9.64
CA ALA A 149 -6.86 10.49 9.99
C ALA A 149 -7.78 10.58 8.76
N THR A 150 -7.25 10.96 7.60
CA THR A 150 -7.98 10.92 6.33
C THR A 150 -8.41 9.50 6.01
N ALA A 151 -7.51 8.51 6.09
CA ALA A 151 -7.84 7.10 5.89
C ALA A 151 -9.00 6.61 6.80
N VAL A 152 -8.95 6.92 8.09
CA VAL A 152 -10.01 6.56 9.06
C VAL A 152 -11.32 7.27 8.71
N SER A 153 -11.26 8.54 8.30
CA SER A 153 -12.45 9.34 7.98
C SER A 153 -13.19 8.87 6.73
N LEU A 154 -12.54 8.10 5.85
CA LEU A 154 -13.19 7.50 4.67
C LEU A 154 -14.17 6.37 5.04
N GLY A 155 -14.09 5.82 6.26
CA GLY A 155 -15.01 4.79 6.74
C GLY A 155 -14.92 3.44 6.04
N GLY A 156 -15.72 2.48 6.52
CA GLY A 156 -15.68 1.08 6.06
C GLY A 156 -14.58 0.28 6.75
N ASP A 157 -13.65 -0.28 5.98
CA ASP A 157 -12.54 -1.13 6.42
C ASP A 157 -11.34 -0.29 6.92
N VAL A 158 -11.59 0.48 7.97
CA VAL A 158 -10.70 1.54 8.47
C VAL A 158 -9.41 1.01 9.11
N ASP A 159 -9.43 -0.18 9.69
CA ASP A 159 -8.26 -0.83 10.29
C ASP A 159 -7.25 -1.22 9.20
N THR A 160 -7.72 -1.88 8.13
CA THR A 160 -6.86 -2.27 7.01
C THR A 160 -6.31 -1.04 6.28
N LEU A 161 -7.16 -0.08 5.93
CA LEU A 161 -6.72 1.12 5.22
C LEU A 161 -5.78 1.96 6.09
N GLY A 162 -6.11 2.14 7.38
CA GLY A 162 -5.26 2.84 8.34
C GLY A 162 -3.89 2.18 8.51
N ALA A 163 -3.83 0.85 8.58
CA ALA A 163 -2.57 0.11 8.66
C ALA A 163 -1.70 0.30 7.40
N ILE A 164 -2.29 0.21 6.21
CA ILE A 164 -1.58 0.42 4.94
C ILE A 164 -1.06 1.85 4.85
N VAL A 165 -1.92 2.85 5.08
CA VAL A 165 -1.55 4.26 5.00
C VAL A 165 -0.52 4.61 6.07
N GLY A 166 -0.67 4.11 7.29
CA GLY A 166 0.32 4.29 8.36
C GLY A 166 1.69 3.72 8.01
N ALA A 167 1.75 2.54 7.37
CA ALA A 167 2.99 1.95 6.91
C ALA A 167 3.64 2.76 5.77
N LEU A 168 2.86 3.24 4.80
CA LEU A 168 3.37 4.06 3.69
C LEU A 168 3.84 5.44 4.16
N ALA A 169 3.11 6.09 5.06
CA ALA A 169 3.53 7.35 5.65
C ALA A 169 4.78 7.17 6.55
N GLY A 170 4.84 6.07 7.29
CA GLY A 170 6.03 5.70 8.07
C GLY A 170 7.26 5.43 7.19
N ALA A 171 7.08 4.90 5.98
CA ALA A 171 8.18 4.74 5.01
C ALA A 171 8.75 6.10 4.55
N ILE A 172 7.95 7.16 4.55
CA ILE A 172 8.38 8.52 4.17
C ILE A 172 9.03 9.25 5.36
N LEU A 173 8.36 9.24 6.51
CA LEU A 173 8.67 10.12 7.64
C LEU A 173 9.52 9.43 8.72
N GLY A 174 9.65 8.11 8.64
CA GLY A 174 10.26 7.29 9.68
C GLY A 174 9.47 7.30 10.98
N VAL A 175 10.02 6.66 12.01
CA VAL A 175 9.39 6.57 13.34
C VAL A 175 9.21 7.94 14.00
N GLY A 176 10.10 8.90 13.72
CA GLY A 176 10.03 10.26 14.27
C GLY A 176 8.84 11.09 13.76
N GLY A 177 8.22 10.69 12.66
CA GLY A 177 7.01 11.34 12.13
C GLY A 177 5.71 10.85 12.78
N ILE A 178 5.75 9.80 13.60
CA ILE A 178 4.56 9.23 14.23
C ILE A 178 4.36 9.90 15.60
N PRO A 179 3.13 10.38 15.93
CA PRO A 179 2.86 11.00 17.22
C PRO A 179 3.19 10.06 18.40
N SER A 180 4.00 10.54 19.34
CA SER A 180 4.49 9.73 20.46
C SER A 180 3.38 9.22 21.38
N ASN A 181 2.31 10.00 21.56
CA ASN A 181 1.14 9.60 22.33
C ASN A 181 0.36 8.46 21.67
N LEU A 182 0.44 8.30 20.35
CA LEU A 182 -0.17 7.17 19.66
C LEU A 182 0.74 5.95 19.70
N LEU A 183 2.04 6.14 19.48
CA LEU A 183 3.03 5.06 19.59
C LEU A 183 2.98 4.38 20.96
N ALA A 184 2.85 5.15 22.04
CA ALA A 184 2.81 4.63 23.41
C ALA A 184 1.62 3.71 23.72
N GLU A 185 0.54 3.81 22.94
CA GLU A 185 -0.70 3.03 23.12
C GLU A 185 -0.74 1.78 22.22
N VAL A 186 0.28 1.55 21.40
CA VAL A 186 0.34 0.39 20.50
C VAL A 186 0.59 -0.88 21.31
N GLN A 187 -0.34 -1.82 21.20
CA GLN A 187 -0.16 -3.17 21.73
C GLN A 187 1.09 -3.83 21.10
N ASP A 188 1.90 -4.49 21.93
CA ASP A 188 3.14 -5.17 21.52
C ASP A 188 4.22 -4.24 20.91
N LEU A 189 4.21 -2.95 21.26
CA LEU A 189 5.18 -1.96 20.75
C LEU A 189 6.64 -2.45 20.85
N GLU A 190 7.05 -2.99 22.00
CA GLU A 190 8.42 -3.47 22.21
C GLU A 190 8.78 -4.59 21.23
N LEU A 191 7.87 -5.56 21.02
CA LEU A 191 8.08 -6.65 20.07
C LEU A 191 8.17 -6.12 18.64
N ILE A 192 7.27 -5.21 18.25
CA ILE A 192 7.27 -4.59 16.92
C ILE A 192 8.60 -3.87 16.68
N GLN A 193 9.10 -3.11 17.66
CA GLN A 193 10.40 -2.43 17.56
C GLN A 193 11.55 -3.42 17.40
N VAL A 194 11.58 -4.50 18.20
CA VAL A 194 12.60 -5.55 18.08
C VAL A 194 12.57 -6.20 16.70
N LEU A 195 11.38 -6.53 16.18
CA LEU A 195 11.23 -7.11 14.85
C LEU A 195 11.66 -6.15 13.75
N ALA A 196 11.29 -4.87 13.85
CA ALA A 196 11.69 -3.83 12.90
C ALA A 196 13.21 -3.63 12.89
N THR A 197 13.85 -3.58 14.05
CA THR A 197 15.32 -3.47 14.15
C THR A 197 16.02 -4.70 13.55
N ARG A 198 15.58 -5.91 13.90
CA ARG A 198 16.13 -7.16 13.33
C ARG A 198 15.96 -7.19 11.82
N TYR A 199 14.79 -6.77 11.33
CA TYR A 199 14.50 -6.71 9.90
C TYR A 199 15.42 -5.71 9.19
N HIS A 200 15.62 -4.53 9.76
CA HIS A 200 16.54 -3.52 9.22
C HIS A 200 17.98 -4.03 9.14
N THR A 201 18.50 -4.65 10.20
CA THR A 201 19.86 -5.23 10.20
C THR A 201 20.04 -6.28 9.09
N LEU A 202 19.02 -7.11 8.82
CA LEU A 202 19.09 -8.08 7.73
C LEU A 202 19.13 -7.42 6.34
N ILE A 203 18.42 -6.32 6.16
CA ILE A 203 18.45 -5.54 4.91
C ILE A 203 19.85 -4.93 4.69
N GLU A 204 20.46 -4.37 5.73
CA GLU A 204 21.81 -3.81 5.65
C GLU A 204 22.85 -4.89 5.30
N GLN A 205 22.78 -6.05 5.95
CA GLN A 205 23.68 -7.17 5.66
C GLN A 205 23.59 -7.63 4.21
N GLN A 206 22.37 -7.69 3.65
CA GLN A 206 22.15 -8.06 2.27
C GLN A 206 22.74 -7.04 1.28
N SER A 207 22.74 -5.77 1.65
CA SER A 207 23.34 -4.69 0.86
C SER A 207 24.87 -4.73 0.86
N THR A 208 25.47 -5.14 1.98
CA THR A 208 26.95 -5.29 2.10
C THR A 208 27.49 -6.60 1.53
N GLY A 209 26.64 -7.61 1.36
CA GLY A 209 27.02 -8.97 0.97
C GLY A 209 27.00 -9.27 -0.53
N SER A 210 26.62 -8.33 -1.40
CA SER A 210 26.69 -8.52 -2.86
C SER A 210 28.13 -8.32 -3.35
N PRO A 211 28.83 -9.36 -3.82
CA PRO A 211 30.11 -9.19 -4.49
C PRO A 211 29.86 -8.47 -5.81
N SER A 212 30.64 -7.42 -6.08
CA SER A 212 30.81 -6.85 -7.42
C SER A 212 31.09 -7.98 -8.43
N GLN A 213 30.15 -8.23 -9.33
CA GLN A 213 30.41 -8.96 -10.58
C GLN A 213 31.11 -8.04 -11.56
#